data_AF-A0A7X4YQ21-F1
#
_entry.id   AF-A0A7X4YQ21-F1
#
_cell.length_a   1.000
_cell.length_b   1.000
_cell.length_c   1.000
_cell.angle_alpha   90.00
_cell.angle_beta   90.00
_cell.angle_gamma   90.00
#
_symmetry.space_group_name_H-M   'P 1'
#
loop_
_entity.id
_entity.type
_entity.pdbx_description
1 polymer ?
#
loop_
_entity_poly.entity_id
_entity_poly.type
_entity_poly.pdbx_seq_one_letter_code
_entity_poly.pdbx_strand_id
1 'polypeptide(L)'
;MVQETELFHKIFTVFRHEIDQIENTRGKLNDFQLMQAVLLAKDTMGVVGWDSRQTVSSIFEKYMHIYRTFGREKADEWVTITFEYSVSTSEYEGINSTLGRPDTEDGYTVGEEEGILTNKTSRIDELSHLIVEKETDLLQLYRELFLLQQGS
;
A
#
# COMPACT_ATOMS: atom_id res chain seq x y z
N MET A 1 16.50 -0.13 -7.07
CA MET A 1 16.50 1.26 -6.55
C MET A 1 15.38 2.12 -7.12
N VAL A 2 15.32 2.47 -8.42
CA VAL A 2 14.28 3.41 -8.93
C VAL A 2 12.84 2.93 -8.69
N GLN A 3 12.57 1.63 -8.93
CA GLN A 3 11.23 1.04 -8.69
C GLN A 3 10.83 0.99 -7.21
N GLU A 4 11.80 0.86 -6.30
CA GLU A 4 11.54 0.79 -4.86
C GLU A 4 11.22 2.17 -4.29
N THR A 5 11.85 3.22 -4.83
CA THR A 5 11.56 4.61 -4.50
C THR A 5 10.17 5.03 -4.99
N GLU A 6 9.78 4.64 -6.21
CA GLU A 6 8.43 4.87 -6.75
C GLU A 6 7.35 4.14 -5.92
N LEU A 7 7.63 2.89 -5.55
CA LEU A 7 6.75 2.10 -4.71
C LEU A 7 6.59 2.76 -3.33
N PHE A 8 7.69 3.18 -2.71
CA PHE A 8 7.66 3.92 -1.45
C PHE A 8 6.87 5.23 -1.57
N HIS A 9 7.05 6.02 -2.63
CA HIS A 9 6.30 7.26 -2.84
C HIS A 9 4.79 7.02 -2.90
N LYS A 10 4.35 6.00 -3.65
CA LYS A 10 2.94 5.63 -3.76
C LYS A 10 2.33 5.25 -2.41
N ILE A 11 3.10 4.62 -1.53
CA ILE A 11 2.63 4.17 -0.22
C ILE A 11 2.67 5.32 0.78
N PHE A 12 3.70 6.16 0.67
CA PHE A 12 3.91 7.32 1.52
C PHE A 12 2.82 8.39 1.30
N THR A 13 2.32 8.56 0.08
CA THR A 13 1.17 9.45 -0.19
C THR A 13 -0.09 8.99 0.54
N VAL A 14 -0.41 7.69 0.48
CA VAL A 14 -1.55 7.10 1.19
C VAL A 14 -1.36 7.24 2.70
N PHE A 15 -0.17 6.89 3.20
CA PHE A 15 0.18 7.03 4.61
C PHE A 15 0.05 8.47 5.12
N ARG A 16 0.54 9.44 4.34
CA ARG A 16 0.47 10.86 4.69
C ARG A 16 -0.97 11.34 4.75
N HIS A 17 -1.80 10.94 3.79
CA HIS A 17 -3.22 11.27 3.79
C HIS A 17 -3.93 10.72 5.04
N GLU A 18 -3.64 9.48 5.44
CA GLU A 18 -4.18 8.91 6.68
C GLU A 18 -3.74 9.68 7.93
N ILE A 19 -2.46 10.08 8.01
CA ILE A 19 -1.96 10.94 9.09
C ILE A 19 -2.70 12.28 9.07
N ASP A 20 -2.85 12.93 7.91
CA ASP A 20 -3.54 14.20 7.77
C ASP A 20 -5.00 14.13 8.24
N GLN A 21 -5.73 13.08 7.87
CA GLN A 21 -7.11 12.89 8.30
C GLN A 21 -7.22 12.70 9.82
N ILE A 22 -6.33 11.91 10.41
CA ILE A 22 -6.37 11.60 11.84
C ILE A 22 -5.93 12.83 12.66
N GLU A 23 -4.86 13.53 12.25
CA GLU A 23 -4.39 14.73 12.95
C GLU A 23 -5.39 15.88 12.87
N ASN A 24 -6.04 16.09 11.72
CA ASN A 24 -7.07 17.13 11.59
C ASN A 24 -8.31 16.84 12.46
N THR A 25 -8.62 15.57 12.70
CA THR A 25 -9.83 15.19 13.45
C THR A 25 -9.57 15.08 14.95
N ARG A 26 -8.38 14.65 15.39
CA ARG A 26 -8.10 14.28 16.79
C ARG A 26 -6.80 14.86 17.36
N GLY A 27 -5.98 15.52 16.55
CA GLY A 27 -4.64 15.93 16.94
C GLY A 27 -3.60 14.80 16.82
N LYS A 28 -2.42 15.00 17.41
CA LYS A 28 -1.24 14.13 17.25
C LYS A 28 -1.57 12.64 17.40
N LEU A 29 -1.10 11.80 16.47
CA LEU A 29 -1.33 10.35 16.50
C LEU A 29 -0.67 9.72 17.72
N ASN A 30 -1.41 8.80 18.36
CA ASN A 30 -0.86 7.84 19.30
C ASN A 30 -0.11 6.71 18.55
N ASP A 31 0.79 6.02 19.22
CA ASP A 31 1.61 4.93 18.69
C ASP A 31 0.79 3.83 18.01
N PHE A 32 -0.36 3.48 18.58
CA PHE A 32 -1.27 2.50 17.98
C PHE A 32 -1.84 3.00 16.64
N GLN A 33 -2.22 4.27 16.56
CA GLN A 33 -2.77 4.88 15.35
C GLN A 33 -1.69 5.03 14.28
N LEU A 34 -0.47 5.39 14.68
CA LEU A 34 0.68 5.48 13.79
C LEU A 34 1.01 4.10 13.18
N MET A 35 1.02 3.05 14.01
CA MET A 35 1.23 1.68 13.54
C MET A 35 0.10 1.21 12.62
N GLN A 36 -1.15 1.54 12.93
CA GLN A 36 -2.30 1.21 12.10
C GLN A 36 -2.25 1.93 10.75
N ALA A 37 -1.89 3.22 10.72
CA ALA A 37 -1.71 3.98 9.49
C ALA A 37 -0.60 3.37 8.60
N VAL A 38 0.52 2.94 9.20
CA VAL A 38 1.58 2.22 8.47
C VAL A 38 1.05 0.91 7.90
N LEU A 39 0.27 0.15 8.66
CA LEU A 39 -0.27 -1.14 8.21
C LEU A 39 -1.21 -0.95 7.02
N LEU A 40 -2.14 0.00 7.10
CA LEU A 40 -3.05 0.34 5.99
C LEU A 40 -2.31 0.82 4.75
N ALA A 41 -1.29 1.67 4.92
CA ALA A 41 -0.46 2.11 3.81
C ALA A 41 0.30 0.92 3.18
N LYS A 42 0.80 -0.01 3.98
CA LYS A 42 1.47 -1.21 3.46
C LYS A 42 0.51 -2.12 2.69
N ASP A 43 -0.78 -2.16 3.01
CA ASP A 43 -1.77 -2.92 2.25
C ASP A 43 -1.95 -2.38 0.82
N THR A 44 -1.74 -1.07 0.59
CA THR A 44 -1.72 -0.49 -0.77
C THR A 44 -0.55 -0.92 -1.66
N MET A 45 0.46 -1.62 -1.12
CA MET A 45 1.57 -2.18 -1.89
C MET A 45 1.16 -3.31 -2.85
N GLY A 46 0.12 -4.07 -2.53
CA GLY A 46 -0.20 -5.31 -3.24
C GLY A 46 0.90 -6.38 -3.13
N VAL A 47 1.03 -7.23 -4.15
CA VAL A 47 2.03 -8.31 -4.19
C VAL A 47 3.36 -7.75 -4.69
N VAL A 48 4.25 -7.43 -3.74
CA VAL A 48 5.66 -7.05 -3.99
C VAL A 48 6.59 -8.15 -3.51
N GLY A 49 7.78 -8.22 -4.12
CA GLY A 49 8.85 -9.11 -3.69
C GLY A 49 9.26 -8.89 -2.24
N TRP A 50 9.77 -9.96 -1.60
CA TRP A 50 10.18 -9.97 -0.20
C TRP A 50 11.15 -8.84 0.15
N ASP A 51 12.16 -8.60 -0.69
CA ASP A 51 13.18 -7.57 -0.45
C ASP A 51 12.61 -6.15 -0.47
N SER A 52 11.64 -5.89 -1.35
CA SER A 52 10.94 -4.60 -1.41
C SER A 52 10.07 -4.38 -0.17
N ARG A 53 9.39 -5.42 0.32
CA ARG A 53 8.62 -5.35 1.57
C ARG A 53 9.52 -5.08 2.78
N GLN A 54 10.69 -5.71 2.84
CA GLN A 54 11.65 -5.50 3.91
C GLN A 54 12.18 -4.07 3.88
N THR A 55 12.58 -3.59 2.70
CA THR A 55 13.09 -2.23 2.50
C THR A 55 12.08 -1.19 2.97
N VAL A 56 10.83 -1.27 2.51
CA VAL A 56 9.81 -0.29 2.93
C VAL A 56 9.46 -0.40 4.41
N SER A 57 9.49 -1.61 4.98
CA SER A 57 9.29 -1.78 6.43
C SER A 57 10.36 -1.05 7.24
N SER A 58 11.63 -1.16 6.86
CA SER A 58 12.73 -0.44 7.53
C SER A 58 12.61 1.08 7.37
N ILE A 59 12.11 1.57 6.23
CA ILE A 59 11.85 3.00 6.02
C ILE A 59 10.75 3.50 6.98
N PHE A 60 9.65 2.76 7.11
CA PHE A 60 8.57 3.12 8.05
C PHE A 60 8.99 3.03 9.51
N GLU A 61 9.79 2.04 9.89
CA GLU A 61 10.34 1.95 11.25
C GLU A 61 11.16 3.20 11.60
N LYS A 62 12.01 3.65 10.68
CA LYS A 62 12.81 4.85 10.85
C LYS A 62 11.95 6.12 10.88
N TYR A 63 10.93 6.21 10.01
CA TYR A 63 9.96 7.30 10.05
C TYR A 63 9.25 7.37 11.40
N MET A 64 8.71 6.25 11.89
CA MET A 64 7.99 6.19 13.15
C MET A 64 8.88 6.58 14.33
N HIS A 65 10.15 6.17 14.32
CA HIS A 65 11.12 6.56 15.33
C HIS A 65 11.33 8.09 15.37
N ILE A 66 11.48 8.72 14.21
CA ILE A 66 11.64 10.18 14.11
C ILE A 66 10.35 10.89 14.51
N TYR A 67 9.19 10.41 14.06
CA TYR A 67 7.88 10.96 14.41
C TYR A 67 7.66 10.97 15.93
N ARG A 68 8.02 9.88 16.62
CA ARG A 68 7.92 9.78 18.09
C ARG A 68 8.83 10.77 18.80
N THR A 69 10.06 10.88 18.34
CA THR A 69 11.13 11.60 19.04
C THR A 69 11.08 13.11 18.78
N PHE A 70 10.79 13.50 17.55
CA PHE A 70 10.93 14.87 17.06
C PHE A 70 9.62 15.44 16.48
N GLY A 71 8.58 14.63 16.37
CA GLY A 71 7.29 15.04 15.80
C GLY A 71 7.23 14.89 14.28
N ARG A 72 6.02 15.13 13.75
CA ARG A 72 5.69 14.94 12.34
C ARG A 72 6.57 15.74 11.40
N GLU A 73 6.73 17.04 11.65
CA GLU A 73 7.48 17.94 10.77
C GLU A 73 8.90 17.43 10.51
N LYS A 74 9.55 16.89 11.54
CA LYS A 74 10.90 16.33 11.44
C LYS A 74 10.94 14.97 10.75
N ALA A 75 9.88 14.17 10.87
CA ALA A 75 9.75 12.90 10.15
C ALA A 75 9.52 13.14 8.65
N ASP A 76 8.67 14.12 8.30
CA ASP A 76 8.38 14.50 6.92
C ASP A 76 9.61 15.17 6.27
N GLU A 77 10.32 16.05 6.99
CA GLU A 77 11.60 16.64 6.55
C GLU A 77 12.63 15.56 6.23
N TRP A 78 12.75 14.54 7.09
CA TRP A 78 13.65 13.41 6.85
C TRP A 78 13.30 12.64 5.56
N VAL A 79 12.02 12.44 5.26
CA VAL A 79 11.58 11.79 4.02
C VAL A 79 11.93 12.64 2.81
N THR A 80 11.67 13.95 2.86
CA THR A 80 12.02 14.89 1.78
C THR A 80 13.52 14.91 1.51
N ILE A 81 14.36 14.91 2.54
CA ILE A 81 15.83 14.90 2.39
C ILE A 81 16.33 13.54 1.88
N THR A 82 15.78 12.43 2.36
CA THR A 82 16.31 11.08 2.09
C THR A 82 15.91 10.56 0.70
N PHE A 83 14.72 10.91 0.23
CA PHE A 83 14.16 10.38 -1.02
C PHE A 83 14.01 11.45 -2.11
N GLU A 84 14.52 12.67 -1.87
CA GLU A 84 14.28 13.83 -2.74
C GLU A 84 12.77 14.02 -3.05
N TYR A 85 11.94 13.68 -2.08
CA TYR A 85 10.49 13.71 -2.21
C TYR A 85 10.00 15.16 -2.22
N SER A 86 9.90 15.73 -3.42
CA SER A 86 9.27 17.03 -3.63
C SER A 86 7.76 16.87 -3.61
N VAL A 87 7.16 17.35 -2.53
CA VAL A 87 5.70 17.45 -2.39
C VAL A 87 5.22 18.49 -3.40
N SER A 88 4.95 18.06 -4.62
CA SER A 88 4.23 18.90 -5.56
C SER A 88 2.77 18.89 -5.16
N THR A 89 2.32 19.99 -4.54
CA THR A 89 0.93 20.27 -4.14
C THR A 89 -0.09 20.23 -5.30
N SER A 90 0.33 19.79 -6.50
CA SER A 90 -0.43 19.76 -7.75
C SER A 90 -1.05 18.40 -8.09
N GLU A 91 -0.74 17.31 -7.37
CA GLU A 91 -1.29 15.97 -7.68
C GLU A 91 -2.66 15.70 -7.03
N TYR A 92 -3.20 16.66 -6.28
CA TYR A 92 -4.46 16.51 -5.53
C TYR A 92 -5.74 16.82 -6.33
N GLU A 93 -5.66 17.17 -7.62
CA GLU A 93 -6.87 17.34 -8.46
C GLU A 93 -7.33 16.06 -9.17
N GLY A 94 -6.57 14.96 -9.12
CA GLY A 94 -6.87 13.74 -9.88
C GLY A 94 -7.72 12.68 -9.18
N ILE A 95 -7.89 12.75 -7.85
CA ILE A 95 -8.46 11.64 -7.07
C ILE A 95 -9.85 11.97 -6.48
N ASN A 96 -10.29 13.24 -6.55
CA ASN A 96 -11.54 13.71 -5.92
C ASN A 96 -12.76 13.85 -6.86
N SER A 97 -12.71 13.41 -8.12
CA SER A 97 -13.84 13.57 -9.06
C SER A 97 -14.82 12.39 -9.14
N THR A 98 -14.79 11.43 -8.20
CA THR A 98 -15.70 10.26 -8.27
C THR A 98 -16.41 9.93 -6.96
N LEU A 99 -16.85 10.95 -6.21
CA LEU A 99 -17.91 10.74 -5.21
C LEU A 99 -18.86 11.95 -5.17
N GLY A 100 -19.40 12.31 -6.35
CA GLY A 100 -20.55 13.16 -6.48
C GLY A 100 -21.82 12.38 -6.10
N ARG A 101 -22.38 12.73 -4.95
CA ARG A 101 -23.75 12.42 -4.55
C ARG A 101 -24.74 12.77 -5.68
N PRO A 102 -25.55 11.85 -6.20
CA PRO A 102 -26.62 12.20 -7.11
C PRO A 102 -27.88 12.47 -6.27
N ASP A 103 -28.19 13.75 -6.06
CA ASP A 103 -29.58 14.13 -5.79
C ASP A 103 -30.38 13.88 -7.10
N THR A 104 -31.52 13.25 -6.91
CA THR A 104 -32.45 12.70 -7.90
C THR A 104 -32.96 13.75 -8.90
N GLU A 105 -32.96 13.42 -10.21
CA GLU A 105 -34.17 13.32 -11.06
C GLU A 105 -33.84 13.07 -12.55
N ASP A 106 -34.49 12.02 -13.08
CA ASP A 106 -34.84 11.67 -14.47
C ASP A 106 -33.81 11.61 -15.61
N GLY A 107 -33.63 10.39 -16.13
CA GLY A 107 -33.10 10.12 -17.47
C GLY A 107 -32.69 8.66 -17.68
N TYR A 108 -33.58 7.85 -18.25
CA TYR A 108 -33.32 6.48 -18.73
C TYR A 108 -32.03 6.35 -19.56
N THR A 109 -31.11 5.45 -19.19
CA THR A 109 -30.38 4.56 -20.13
C THR A 109 -29.86 3.32 -19.40
N VAL A 110 -30.01 2.19 -20.09
CA VAL A 110 -29.87 0.81 -19.63
C VAL A 110 -28.42 0.34 -19.73
N GLY A 111 -27.93 -0.29 -18.66
CA GLY A 111 -27.08 -1.50 -18.65
C GLY A 111 -25.66 -1.42 -19.19
N GLU A 112 -24.66 -1.24 -18.31
CA GLU A 112 -23.25 -1.57 -18.63
C GLU A 112 -22.33 -1.83 -17.39
N GLU A 113 -22.77 -1.59 -16.15
CA GLU A 113 -21.88 -1.65 -14.97
C GLU A 113 -21.72 -3.04 -14.30
N GLU A 114 -22.62 -4.01 -14.54
CA GLU A 114 -22.51 -5.37 -13.96
C GLU A 114 -21.38 -6.21 -14.57
N GLY A 115 -20.91 -5.89 -15.78
CA GLY A 115 -19.87 -6.66 -16.48
C GLY A 115 -18.45 -6.42 -15.97
N ILE A 116 -18.18 -5.27 -15.33
CA ILE A 116 -16.83 -4.88 -14.91
C ILE A 116 -16.48 -5.49 -13.54
N LEU A 117 -17.45 -5.58 -12.64
CA LEU A 117 -17.28 -6.20 -11.32
C LEU A 117 -17.07 -7.71 -11.42
N THR A 118 -17.86 -8.38 -12.28
CA THR A 118 -17.78 -9.83 -12.51
C THR A 118 -16.45 -10.25 -13.12
N ASN A 119 -15.91 -9.47 -14.06
CA ASN A 119 -14.61 -9.75 -14.68
C ASN A 119 -13.45 -9.58 -13.68
N LYS A 120 -13.50 -8.55 -12.81
CA LYS A 120 -12.51 -8.38 -11.73
C LYS A 120 -12.55 -9.52 -10.73
N THR A 121 -13.73 -9.97 -10.30
CA THR A 121 -13.86 -11.10 -9.37
C THR A 121 -13.36 -12.40 -10.01
N SER A 122 -13.70 -12.67 -11.27
CA SER A 122 -13.19 -13.85 -11.98
C SER A 122 -11.68 -13.84 -12.10
N ARG A 123 -11.07 -12.68 -12.37
CA ARG A 123 -9.61 -12.57 -12.45
C ARG A 123 -8.92 -12.78 -11.11
N ILE A 124 -9.55 -12.34 -10.01
CA ILE A 124 -9.03 -12.57 -8.66
C ILE A 124 -9.07 -14.06 -8.34
N ASP A 125 -10.17 -14.75 -8.61
CA ASP A 125 -10.31 -16.19 -8.35
C ASP A 125 -9.31 -17.03 -9.16
N GLU A 126 -9.10 -16.68 -10.43
CA GLU A 126 -8.07 -17.30 -11.28
C GLU A 126 -6.66 -17.14 -10.68
N LEU A 127 -6.32 -15.94 -10.23
CA LEU A 127 -5.02 -15.66 -9.63
C LEU A 127 -4.86 -16.36 -8.28
N SER A 128 -5.92 -16.44 -7.48
CA SER A 128 -5.92 -17.19 -6.22
C SER A 128 -5.67 -18.68 -6.46
N HIS A 129 -6.30 -19.28 -7.48
CA HIS A 129 -6.03 -20.66 -7.86
C HIS A 129 -4.57 -20.87 -8.30
N LEU A 130 -4.05 -19.95 -9.12
CA LEU A 130 -2.66 -20.02 -9.59
C LEU A 130 -1.65 -19.89 -8.44
N ILE A 131 -1.94 -19.06 -7.44
CA ILE A 131 -1.09 -18.91 -6.24
C ILE A 131 -1.02 -20.24 -5.49
N VAL A 132 -2.16 -20.90 -5.24
CA VAL A 132 -2.18 -22.19 -4.53
C VAL A 132 -1.39 -23.27 -5.27
N GLU A 133 -1.49 -23.30 -6.60
CA GLU A 133 -0.69 -24.22 -7.43
C GLU A 133 0.81 -23.94 -7.28
N LYS A 134 1.23 -22.67 -7.34
CA LYS A 134 2.63 -22.29 -7.19
C LYS A 134 3.19 -22.49 -5.78
N GLU A 135 2.37 -22.31 -4.75
CA GLU A 135 2.75 -22.66 -3.37
C GLU A 135 2.96 -24.17 -3.23
N THR A 136 2.15 -24.98 -3.91
CA THR A 136 2.31 -26.44 -3.90
C THR A 136 3.60 -26.87 -4.60
N ASP A 137 3.88 -26.29 -5.78
CA ASP A 137 5.14 -26.52 -6.52
C ASP A 137 6.35 -26.15 -5.65
N LEU A 138 6.29 -25.00 -4.99
CA LEU A 138 7.36 -24.51 -4.13
C LEU A 138 7.61 -25.45 -2.93
N LEU A 139 6.54 -25.93 -2.28
CA LEU A 139 6.65 -26.89 -1.19
C LEU A 139 7.29 -28.22 -1.64
N GLN A 140 7.01 -28.65 -2.87
CA GLN A 140 7.62 -29.85 -3.43
C GLN A 140 9.13 -29.67 -3.66
N LEU A 141 9.54 -28.51 -4.19
CA LEU A 141 10.95 -28.17 -4.35
C LEU A 141 11.68 -28.10 -3.00
N TYR A 142 11.07 -27.52 -1.97
CA TYR A 142 11.65 -27.51 -0.63
C TYR A 142 11.86 -28.92 -0.05
N ARG A 143 10.91 -29.84 -0.28
CA ARG A 143 11.07 -31.24 0.14
C ARG A 143 12.23 -31.92 -0.56
N GLU A 144 12.37 -31.71 -1.87
CA GLU A 144 13.47 -32.27 -2.65
C GLU A 144 14.83 -31.72 -2.17
N LEU A 145 14.91 -30.40 -1.98
CA LEU A 145 16.11 -29.75 -1.44
C LEU A 145 16.49 -30.31 -0.07
N PHE A 146 15.51 -30.48 0.82
CA PHE A 146 15.73 -31.01 2.16
C PHE A 146 16.21 -32.47 2.14
N LEU A 147 15.70 -33.30 1.23
CA LEU A 147 16.16 -34.67 1.05
C LEU A 147 17.61 -34.71 0.52
N LEU A 148 17.95 -33.84 -0.44
CA LEU A 148 19.31 -33.73 -0.96
C LEU A 148 20.30 -33.24 0.09
N GLN A 149 19.87 -32.33 0.98
CA GLN A 149 20.71 -31.82 2.07
C GLN A 149 20.95 -32.86 3.18
N GLN A 150 20.03 -33.80 3.41
CA GLN A 150 20.23 -34.90 4.37
C GLN A 150 20.97 -36.09 3.79
N GLY A 151 21.05 -36.20 2.47
CA GLY A 151 21.77 -37.25 1.76
C GLY A 151 23.27 -36.97 1.52
N SER A 152 23.80 -35.85 2.06
CA SER A 152 25.23 -35.47 2.02
C SER A 152 25.82 -35.44 3.42
#